data_AF-A0A067C2Y9-F1
#
_entry.id   AF-A0A067C2Y9-F1
#
_cell.length_a   1.000
_cell.length_b   1.000
_cell.length_c   1.000
_cell.angle_alpha   90.00
_cell.angle_beta   90.00
_cell.angle_gamma   90.00
#
_symmetry.space_group_name_H-M   'P 1'
#
loop_
_entity.id
_entity.type
_entity.pdbx_description
1 polymer ?
#
loop_
_entity_poly.entity_id
_entity_poly.type
_entity_poly.pdbx_seq_one_letter_code
_entity_poly.pdbx_strand_id
1 'polypeptide(L)'
;MPISPTQDSILELPSRPTLESRLACRRWVQEDRTVIAWRSIVCDAHKPHNASHLIENAWGWAVAYPRGPDASYFAVFLSMTAPLSSSARRDDDDVGLLTELLLKITQDNRDQVTAFVHQAAQRVVTS
;
A
#
# COMPACT_ATOMS: atom_id res chain seq x y z
N MET A 1 -50.46 4.11 -14.77
CA MET A 1 -49.26 4.69 -15.40
C MET A 1 -49.22 6.18 -15.06
N PRO A 2 -48.06 6.79 -14.71
CA PRO A 2 -46.72 6.26 -14.89
C PRO A 2 -45.99 5.92 -13.59
N ILE A 3 -45.03 5.03 -13.76
CA ILE A 3 -44.02 4.58 -12.81
C ILE A 3 -43.00 5.73 -12.78
N SER A 4 -42.68 6.27 -11.60
CA SER A 4 -41.59 7.24 -11.49
C SER A 4 -40.32 6.61 -12.04
N PRO A 5 -39.53 7.32 -12.87
CA PRO A 5 -38.26 6.79 -13.32
C PRO A 5 -37.42 6.48 -12.08
N THR A 6 -36.87 5.27 -12.02
CA THR A 6 -35.79 4.93 -11.09
C THR A 6 -34.73 6.00 -11.26
N GLN A 7 -34.68 6.92 -10.31
CA GLN A 7 -33.64 7.92 -10.24
C GLN A 7 -32.40 7.16 -9.87
N ASP A 8 -31.66 6.74 -10.90
CA ASP A 8 -30.30 6.24 -10.76
C ASP A 8 -29.56 7.34 -10.00
N SER A 9 -29.40 7.10 -8.70
CA SER A 9 -28.67 7.99 -7.83
C SER A 9 -27.23 7.83 -8.27
N ILE A 10 -26.81 8.68 -9.20
CA ILE A 10 -25.41 8.87 -9.52
C ILE A 10 -24.80 9.41 -8.25
N LEU A 11 -24.26 8.51 -7.44
CA LEU A 11 -23.37 8.85 -6.34
C LEU A 11 -22.13 9.44 -7.01
N GLU A 12 -22.11 10.78 -7.13
CA GLU A 12 -20.87 11.50 -7.36
C GLU A 12 -19.95 11.14 -6.21
N LEU A 13 -19.01 10.22 -6.46
CA LEU A 13 -18.02 9.86 -5.45
C LEU A 13 -17.20 11.13 -5.18
N PRO A 14 -17.23 11.69 -3.96
CA PRO A 14 -16.35 12.79 -3.62
C PRO A 14 -14.92 12.38 -3.94
N SER A 15 -14.10 13.34 -4.37
CA SER A 15 -12.70 13.15 -4.72
C SER A 15 -12.04 12.26 -3.66
N ARG A 16 -11.78 11.01 -4.03
CA ARG A 16 -11.34 9.99 -3.07
C ARG A 16 -10.07 10.48 -2.38
N PRO A 17 -9.99 10.39 -1.05
CA PRO A 17 -8.84 10.91 -0.35
C PRO A 17 -7.58 10.13 -0.71
N THR A 18 -6.50 10.86 -0.93
CA THR A 18 -5.19 10.28 -1.20
C THR A 18 -4.64 9.62 0.06
N LEU A 19 -4.15 8.39 -0.04
CA LEU A 19 -3.35 7.76 1.01
C LEU A 19 -1.88 8.16 0.83
N GLU A 20 -1.32 8.80 1.84
CA GLU A 20 0.10 9.09 1.94
C GLU A 20 0.79 7.98 2.72
N SER A 21 1.63 7.21 2.02
CA SER A 21 2.55 6.24 2.62
C SER A 21 3.98 6.78 2.57
N ARG A 22 4.63 6.81 3.73
CA ARG A 22 6.05 7.15 3.89
C ARG A 22 6.66 6.10 4.76
N LEU A 23 7.70 5.42 4.30
CA LEU A 23 8.27 4.27 4.98
C LEU A 23 9.68 4.58 5.46
N ALA A 24 9.96 4.25 6.72
CA ALA A 24 11.32 3.99 7.17
C ALA A 24 11.58 2.49 7.01
N CYS A 25 12.66 2.12 6.32
CA CYS A 25 13.02 0.74 6.10
C CYS A 25 14.46 0.45 6.54
N ARG A 26 14.71 -0.80 6.90
CA ARG A 26 16.04 -1.31 7.18
C ARG A 26 16.20 -2.70 6.61
N ARG A 27 17.39 -2.96 6.04
CA ARG A 27 17.79 -4.24 5.49
C ARG A 27 18.93 -4.84 6.30
N TRP A 28 18.86 -6.14 6.55
CA TRP A 28 19.94 -6.95 7.09
C TRP A 28 20.26 -8.09 6.14
N VAL A 29 21.54 -8.22 5.82
CA VAL A 29 22.06 -9.37 5.08
C VAL A 29 22.64 -10.34 6.09
N GLN A 30 22.11 -11.56 6.10
CA GLN A 30 22.57 -12.67 6.93
C GLN A 30 23.06 -13.78 6.00
N GLU A 31 23.77 -14.75 6.57
CA GLU A 31 24.40 -15.82 5.78
C GLU A 31 23.39 -16.62 4.94
N ASP A 32 22.21 -16.89 5.51
CA ASP A 32 21.17 -17.73 4.92
C ASP A 32 19.95 -16.95 4.40
N ARG A 33 19.89 -15.63 4.62
CA ARG A 33 18.72 -14.83 4.26
C ARG A 33 18.98 -13.33 4.20
N THR A 34 18.12 -12.63 3.47
CA THR A 34 18.00 -11.18 3.54
C THR A 34 16.69 -10.80 4.21
N VAL A 35 16.77 -9.98 5.26
CA VAL A 35 15.60 -9.47 5.99
C VAL A 35 15.42 -7.99 5.68
N ILE A 36 14.20 -7.59 5.34
CA ILE A 36 13.81 -6.19 5.17
C ILE A 36 12.68 -5.93 6.13
N ALA A 37 12.80 -4.94 7.03
CA ALA A 37 11.70 -4.49 7.87
C ALA A 37 11.35 -3.05 7.54
N TRP A 38 10.08 -2.70 7.69
CA TRP A 38 9.60 -1.34 7.46
C TRP A 38 8.52 -0.93 8.45
N ARG A 39 8.39 0.39 8.62
CA ARG A 39 7.36 1.05 9.41
C ARG A 39 6.93 2.33 8.72
N SER A 40 5.62 2.57 8.64
CA SER A 40 5.10 3.85 8.19
C SER A 40 5.49 4.96 9.16
N ILE A 41 6.01 6.06 8.62
CA ILE A 41 6.23 7.31 9.33
C ILE A 41 4.86 7.95 9.47
N VAL A 42 4.30 7.95 10.68
CA VAL A 42 2.98 8.51 10.99
C VAL A 42 3.02 9.97 11.44
N CYS A 43 4.19 10.41 11.92
CA CYS A 43 4.43 11.77 12.37
C CYS A 43 5.89 12.14 12.06
N ASP A 44 6.08 13.27 11.40
CA ASP A 44 7.39 13.84 11.09
C ASP A 44 7.29 15.35 11.24
N ALA A 45 8.00 15.91 12.23
CA ALA A 45 7.99 17.33 12.52
C ALA A 45 8.74 18.16 11.47
N HIS A 46 9.71 17.58 10.76
CA HIS A 46 10.50 18.26 9.73
C HIS A 46 9.79 18.23 8.38
N LYS A 47 9.04 17.15 8.11
CA LYS A 47 8.20 17.00 6.91
C LYS A 47 6.79 16.52 7.29
N PRO A 48 5.90 17.43 7.71
CA PRO A 48 4.52 17.07 8.02
C PRO A 48 3.82 16.37 6.84
N HIS A 49 2.86 15.49 7.14
CA HIS A 49 1.98 14.93 6.12
C HIS A 49 1.05 16.01 5.57
N ASN A 50 0.54 15.81 4.35
CA ASN A 50 -0.51 16.68 3.84
C ASN A 50 -1.79 16.51 4.66
N ALA A 51 -2.36 17.62 5.13
CA ALA A 51 -3.59 17.63 5.92
C ALA A 51 -4.80 17.04 5.19
N SER A 52 -4.83 17.02 3.84
CA SER A 52 -5.95 16.42 3.09
C SER A 52 -5.81 14.90 2.90
N HIS A 53 -4.66 14.31 3.22
CA HIS A 53 -4.39 12.90 2.98
C HIS A 53 -4.79 12.02 4.17
N LEU A 54 -5.14 10.77 3.87
CA LEU A 54 -5.09 9.69 4.84
C LEU A 54 -3.64 9.28 5.03
N ILE A 55 -3.24 8.99 6.27
CA ILE A 55 -1.86 8.58 6.57
C ILE A 55 -1.85 7.07 6.78
N GLU A 56 -1.01 6.38 6.01
CA GLU A 56 -0.82 4.94 6.20
C GLU A 56 -0.26 4.63 7.59
N ASN A 57 -0.85 3.64 8.25
CA ASN A 57 -0.34 3.10 9.52
C ASN A 57 -0.08 1.60 9.38
N ALA A 58 1.01 1.27 8.70
CA ALA A 58 1.45 -0.11 8.46
C ALA A 58 2.84 -0.37 9.03
N TRP A 59 3.12 -1.63 9.29
CA TRP A 59 4.47 -2.13 9.54
C TRP A 59 4.58 -3.57 9.11
N GLY A 60 5.80 -4.01 8.85
CA GLY A 60 5.99 -5.35 8.37
C GLY A 60 7.43 -5.71 8.17
N TRP A 61 7.61 -6.92 7.68
CA TRP A 61 8.90 -7.42 7.28
C TRP A 61 8.75 -8.41 6.12
N ALA A 62 9.83 -8.56 5.38
CA ALA A 62 9.99 -9.56 4.35
C ALA A 62 11.32 -10.29 4.57
N VAL A 63 11.33 -11.58 4.27
CA VAL A 63 12.53 -12.41 4.30
C VAL A 63 12.67 -13.12 2.96
N ALA A 64 13.82 -12.94 2.33
CA ALA A 64 14.23 -13.68 1.15
C ALA A 64 15.26 -14.75 1.55
N TYR A 65 14.93 -16.01 1.29
CA TYR A 65 15.83 -17.15 1.44
C TYR A 65 16.31 -17.58 0.05
N PRO A 66 17.62 -17.70 -0.21
CA PRO A 66 18.11 -18.22 -1.47
C PRO A 66 17.68 -19.69 -1.62
N ARG A 67 17.23 -20.05 -2.81
CA ARG A 67 16.83 -21.42 -3.19
C ARG A 67 17.54 -21.82 -4.47
N GLY A 68 18.87 -21.82 -4.43
CA GLY A 68 19.73 -21.99 -5.61
C GLY A 68 20.07 -20.65 -6.28
N PRO A 69 20.74 -20.69 -7.44
CA PRO A 69 21.28 -19.48 -8.10
C PRO A 69 20.19 -18.53 -8.61
N ASP A 70 19.05 -19.06 -9.07
CA ASP A 70 18.03 -18.27 -9.78
C ASP A 70 16.67 -18.24 -9.09
N ALA A 71 16.59 -18.74 -7.86
CA ALA A 71 15.33 -18.79 -7.13
C ALA A 71 15.51 -18.38 -5.67
N SER A 72 14.43 -17.84 -5.10
CA SER A 72 14.35 -17.53 -3.69
C SER A 72 12.96 -17.84 -3.17
N TYR A 73 12.88 -18.21 -1.89
CA TYR A 73 11.64 -18.22 -1.15
C TYR A 73 11.46 -16.87 -0.46
N PHE A 74 10.32 -16.23 -0.70
CA PHE A 74 10.01 -14.91 -0.16
C PHE A 74 8.81 -15.00 0.78
N ALA A 75 9.02 -14.64 2.05
CA ALA A 75 7.96 -14.57 3.06
C ALA A 75 7.72 -13.10 3.42
N VAL A 76 6.45 -12.70 3.50
CA VAL A 76 6.05 -11.33 3.85
C VAL A 76 5.07 -11.37 5.00
N PHE A 77 5.29 -10.52 5.99
CA PHE A 77 4.35 -10.20 7.04
C PHE A 77 4.01 -8.71 6.97
N LEU A 78 2.71 -8.40 6.99
CA LEU A 78 2.19 -7.03 7.01
C LEU A 78 1.12 -6.93 8.10
N SER A 79 1.24 -5.93 8.95
CA SER A 79 0.22 -5.52 9.91
C SER A 79 -0.14 -4.06 9.64
N MET A 80 -1.44 -3.79 9.57
CA MET A 80 -1.94 -2.46 9.24
C MET A 80 -3.23 -2.19 10.02
N THR A 81 -3.38 -0.96 10.51
CA THR A 81 -4.63 -0.48 11.11
C THR A 81 -5.40 0.38 10.12
N ALA A 82 -6.55 0.92 10.55
CA ALA A 82 -7.17 2.01 9.80
C ALA A 82 -6.17 3.17 9.59
N PRO A 83 -6.16 3.80 8.40
CA PRO A 83 -5.38 4.99 8.12
C PRO A 83 -5.75 6.11 9.08
N LEU A 84 -4.77 6.91 9.45
CA LEU A 84 -5.01 8.04 10.33
C LEU A 84 -5.55 9.20 9.48
N SER A 85 -6.64 9.80 9.91
CA SER A 85 -7.08 11.09 9.41
C SER A 85 -6.25 12.20 10.07
N SER A 86 -5.90 13.23 9.30
CA SER A 86 -5.42 14.45 9.92
C SER A 86 -6.59 15.09 10.70
N SER A 87 -6.29 15.82 11.78
CA SER A 87 -7.30 16.53 12.57
C SER A 87 -8.09 17.59 11.78
N ALA A 88 -7.66 17.91 10.55
CA ALA A 88 -8.36 18.83 9.65
C ALA A 88 -9.48 18.14 8.85
N ARG A 89 -9.53 16.81 8.80
CA ARG A 89 -10.58 16.06 8.11
C ARG A 89 -11.62 15.59 9.11
N ARG A 90 -12.76 16.27 9.12
CA ARG A 90 -13.91 15.98 9.97
C ARG A 90 -15.09 15.73 9.06
N ASP A 91 -15.13 14.55 8.44
CA ASP A 91 -16.29 14.07 7.69
C ASP A 91 -16.60 12.63 8.10
N ASP A 92 -17.89 12.38 8.37
CA ASP A 92 -18.47 11.15 8.93
C ASP A 92 -18.53 9.95 7.94
N ASP A 93 -18.05 10.12 6.70
CA ASP A 93 -18.23 9.17 5.58
C ASP A 93 -17.05 8.20 5.35
N ASP A 94 -16.21 7.94 6.36
CA ASP A 94 -15.01 7.09 6.22
C ASP A 94 -15.29 5.56 6.30
N VAL A 95 -16.55 5.14 6.51
CA VAL A 95 -16.90 3.70 6.65
C VAL A 95 -16.82 3.00 5.29
N GLY A 96 -15.82 2.11 5.12
CA GLY A 96 -15.61 1.31 3.91
C GLY A 96 -14.52 1.86 2.98
N LEU A 97 -14.11 3.11 3.17
CA LEU A 97 -13.05 3.75 2.39
C LEU A 97 -11.71 3.01 2.54
N LEU A 98 -11.37 2.55 3.74
CA LEU A 98 -10.18 1.73 3.97
C LEU A 98 -10.19 0.46 3.13
N THR A 99 -11.32 -0.24 3.09
CA THR A 99 -11.48 -1.48 2.32
C THR A 99 -11.28 -1.21 0.83
N GLU A 100 -11.94 -0.19 0.29
CA GLU A 100 -11.79 0.21 -1.11
C GLU A 100 -10.36 0.61 -1.46
N LEU A 101 -9.71 1.33 -0.55
CA LEU A 101 -8.35 1.80 -0.73
C LEU A 101 -7.34 0.64 -0.66
N LEU A 102 -7.57 -0.36 0.20
CA LEU A 102 -6.80 -1.59 0.23
C LEU A 102 -6.99 -2.46 -1.00
N LEU A 103 -8.22 -2.61 -1.48
CA LEU A 103 -8.51 -3.35 -2.71
C LEU A 103 -7.77 -2.72 -3.89
N LYS A 104 -7.81 -1.39 -4.00
CA LYS A 104 -7.09 -0.66 -5.03
C LYS A 104 -5.58 -0.78 -4.91
N ILE A 105 -5.00 -0.61 -3.70
CA ILE A 105 -3.56 -0.80 -3.50
C ILE A 105 -3.14 -2.22 -3.88
N THR A 106 -3.95 -3.22 -3.53
CA THR A 106 -3.68 -4.62 -3.88
C THR A 106 -3.72 -4.82 -5.39
N GLN A 107 -4.69 -4.21 -6.08
CA GLN A 107 -4.82 -4.25 -7.53
C GLN A 107 -3.64 -3.55 -8.23
N ASP A 108 -3.35 -2.30 -7.86
CA ASP A 108 -2.29 -1.48 -8.45
C ASP A 108 -0.90 -2.11 -8.18
N ASN A 109 -0.67 -2.62 -6.97
CA ASN A 109 0.58 -3.29 -6.60
C ASN A 109 0.76 -4.62 -7.34
N ARG A 110 -0.32 -5.36 -7.61
CA ARG A 110 -0.24 -6.62 -8.36
C ARG A 110 0.37 -6.38 -9.74
N ASP A 111 -0.06 -5.32 -10.42
CA ASP A 111 0.42 -4.99 -11.76
C ASP A 111 1.87 -4.47 -11.73
N GLN A 112 2.20 -3.59 -10.79
CA GLN A 112 3.57 -3.05 -10.64
C GLN A 112 4.59 -4.12 -10.21
N VAL A 113 4.24 -4.97 -9.24
CA VAL A 113 5.13 -6.03 -8.76
C VAL A 113 5.37 -7.05 -9.87
N THR A 114 4.33 -7.42 -10.63
CA THR A 114 4.48 -8.31 -11.79
C THR A 114 5.43 -7.71 -12.83
N ALA A 115 5.24 -6.43 -13.19
CA ALA A 115 6.11 -5.74 -14.14
C ALA A 115 7.57 -5.64 -13.63
N PHE A 116 7.77 -5.31 -12.35
CA PHE A 116 9.10 -5.24 -11.75
C PHE A 116 9.81 -6.60 -11.74
N VAL A 117 9.11 -7.67 -11.34
CA VAL A 117 9.66 -9.03 -11.34
C VAL A 117 10.03 -9.47 -12.75
N HIS A 118 9.18 -9.21 -13.75
CA HIS A 118 9.50 -9.51 -15.15
C HIS A 118 10.72 -8.73 -15.64
N GLN A 119 10.83 -7.45 -15.31
CA GLN A 119 11.97 -6.62 -15.70
C GLN A 119 13.27 -7.06 -15.01
N ALA A 120 13.20 -7.46 -13.75
CA ALA A 120 14.34 -8.00 -13.01
C ALA A 120 14.81 -9.34 -13.61
N ALA A 121 13.88 -10.24 -13.95
CA ALA A 121 14.20 -11.52 -14.58
C ALA A 121 14.88 -11.35 -15.96
N GLN A 122 14.43 -10.39 -16.78
CA GLN A 122 15.03 -10.11 -18.09
C GLN A 122 16.47 -9.59 -18.01
N ARG A 123 16.82 -8.86 -16.94
CA ARG A 123 18.17 -8.36 -16.71
C ARG A 123 19.17 -9.44 -16.31
N VAL A 124 18.70 -10.53 -15.71
CA VAL A 124 19.53 -11.70 -15.35
C VAL A 124 19.85 -12.56 -16.58
N VAL A 125 18.95 -12.62 -17.57
CA VAL A 125 19.14 -13.41 -18.81
C VAL A 125 20.11 -12.74 -19.81
N THR A 126 20.41 -11.45 -19.62
CA THR A 126 21.23 -10.65 -20.55
C THR A 126 22.64 -10.34 -20.04
N SER A 127 23.01 -10.84 -18.85
CA SER A 127 24.34 -10.73 -18.23
C SER A 127 25.05 -12.09 -18.21
#